data_AF-A0A0F4KXA5-F1
#
_entry.id   AF-A0A0F4KXA5-F1
#
_cell.length_a   1.000
_cell.length_b   1.000
_cell.length_c   1.000
_cell.angle_alpha   90.00
_cell.angle_beta   90.00
_cell.angle_gamma   90.00
#
_symmetry.space_group_name_H-M   'P 1'
#
loop_
_entity.id
_entity.type
_entity.pdbx_description
1 polymer ?
#
loop_
_entity_poly.entity_id
_entity_poly.type
_entity_poly.pdbx_seq_one_letter_code
_entity_poly.pdbx_strand_id
1 'polypeptide(L)'
;MTTNTVNLKMSGKITYDDSISVDQAANIILLLNSEENEDNAETKMPVAIDSYRTSAYKNSGRIVTSAQDALNRSNAKTNPEKIVALGKYIMQDGGNSFTAQEIKSQFHRAREIAPKNFSRDLNCAIREGWIDEATPGNYYITNKINGIFDGNFKFPKAGSHVSRTRSANKATKEKPEVFSEIDEFSPQIEGIPDYAKMKTEADRVLWALYFAKNNNINGLKTSAIAWLTNELGNAVDSKNISRAARSHRAGNRINHSTNDKTLRITENGEAFLKEMTVEGV
;
A
#
# COMPACT_ATOMS: atom_id res chain seq x y z
N MET A 1 0.41 7.46 -53.55
CA MET A 1 1.27 6.87 -52.51
C MET A 1 2.34 6.08 -53.23
N THR A 2 3.57 6.58 -53.22
CA THR A 2 4.73 5.93 -53.86
C THR A 2 5.26 4.86 -52.92
N THR A 3 5.19 3.60 -53.32
CA THR A 3 5.78 2.47 -52.61
C THR A 3 7.30 2.51 -52.78
N ASN A 4 8.01 2.68 -51.67
CA ASN A 4 9.47 2.55 -51.63
C ASN A 4 9.84 1.08 -51.85
N THR A 5 10.37 0.76 -53.02
CA THR A 5 10.96 -0.55 -53.32
C THR A 5 12.41 -0.57 -52.85
N VAL A 6 12.74 -1.48 -51.93
CA VAL A 6 14.11 -1.71 -51.46
C VAL A 6 14.68 -2.88 -52.25
N ASN A 7 15.75 -2.64 -53.01
CA ASN A 7 16.51 -3.69 -53.66
C ASN A 7 17.74 -4.02 -52.80
N LEU A 8 17.79 -5.23 -52.26
CA LEU A 8 18.94 -5.74 -51.52
C LEU A 8 19.73 -6.70 -52.41
N LYS A 9 21.00 -6.39 -52.67
CA LYS A 9 21.91 -7.28 -53.39
C LYS A 9 23.15 -7.51 -52.53
N MET A 10 23.34 -8.75 -52.08
CA MET A 10 24.50 -9.13 -51.28
C MET A 10 25.35 -10.13 -52.06
N SER A 11 26.64 -9.81 -52.24
CA SER A 11 27.61 -10.69 -52.90
C SER A 11 28.93 -10.68 -52.13
N GLY A 12 29.41 -11.86 -51.71
CA GLY A 12 30.65 -12.05 -50.95
C GLY A 12 30.48 -13.05 -49.79
N LYS A 13 31.57 -13.36 -49.07
CA LYS A 13 31.50 -14.04 -47.76
C LYS A 13 31.13 -13.01 -46.70
N ILE A 14 29.88 -12.99 -46.27
CA ILE A 14 29.39 -12.09 -45.21
C ILE A 14 29.33 -12.88 -43.91
N THR A 15 30.06 -12.40 -42.90
CA THR A 15 29.97 -12.89 -41.52
C THR A 15 29.28 -11.82 -40.68
N TYR A 16 28.18 -12.19 -40.04
CA TYR A 16 27.49 -11.37 -39.05
C TYR A 16 27.62 -12.09 -37.71
N ASP A 17 28.14 -11.39 -36.70
CA ASP A 17 28.38 -11.94 -35.36
C ASP A 17 27.69 -11.01 -34.35
N ASP A 18 26.62 -11.52 -33.73
CA ASP A 18 25.83 -10.82 -32.74
C ASP A 18 25.25 -11.80 -31.73
N SER A 19 25.09 -11.36 -30.49
CA SER A 19 24.58 -12.16 -29.38
C SER A 19 23.05 -12.22 -29.43
N ILE A 20 22.50 -13.23 -30.10
CA ILE A 20 21.05 -13.44 -30.18
C ILE A 20 20.53 -14.38 -29.08
N SER A 21 19.28 -14.19 -28.68
CA SER A 21 18.59 -15.14 -27.79
C SER A 21 18.30 -16.47 -28.51
N VAL A 22 18.14 -17.56 -27.74
CA VAL A 22 17.83 -18.90 -28.27
C VAL A 22 16.54 -18.90 -29.11
N ASP A 23 15.55 -18.10 -28.70
CA ASP A 23 14.27 -17.98 -29.41
C ASP A 23 14.40 -17.25 -30.75
N GLN A 24 15.25 -16.22 -30.82
CA GLN A 24 15.57 -15.53 -32.08
C GLN A 24 16.34 -16.46 -33.03
N ALA A 25 17.28 -17.25 -32.50
CA ALA A 25 18.01 -18.25 -33.28
C ALA A 25 17.05 -19.30 -33.89
N ALA A 26 16.10 -19.80 -33.10
CA ALA A 26 15.11 -20.77 -33.58
C ALA A 26 14.25 -20.21 -34.72
N ASN A 27 13.83 -18.94 -34.65
CA ASN A 27 13.06 -18.28 -35.71
C ASN A 27 13.87 -18.07 -36.99
N ILE A 28 15.15 -17.70 -36.87
CA ILE A 28 16.05 -17.55 -38.02
C ILE A 28 16.27 -18.91 -38.70
N ILE A 29 16.50 -19.96 -37.91
CA ILE A 29 16.65 -21.33 -38.43
C ILE A 29 15.37 -21.79 -39.14
N LEU A 30 14.20 -21.53 -38.56
CA LEU A 30 12.91 -21.87 -39.16
C LEU A 30 12.71 -21.13 -40.49
N LEU A 31 13.05 -19.85 -40.54
CA LEU A 31 12.94 -19.02 -41.74
C LEU A 31 13.89 -19.51 -42.84
N LEU A 32 15.16 -19.79 -42.50
CA LEU A 32 16.16 -20.31 -43.42
C LEU A 32 15.80 -21.70 -43.97
N ASN A 33 15.12 -22.54 -43.17
CA ASN A 33 14.67 -23.86 -43.60
C ASN A 33 13.32 -23.83 -44.34
N SER A 34 12.64 -22.67 -44.41
CA SER A 34 11.35 -22.54 -45.09
C SER A 34 11.47 -22.27 -46.60
N GLU A 35 12.66 -21.94 -47.09
CA GLU A 35 12.95 -21.83 -48.51
C GLU A 35 13.56 -23.15 -49.01
N GLU A 36 12.71 -24.10 -49.45
CA GLU A 36 13.08 -25.02 -50.55
C GLU A 36 11.96 -25.95 -51.06
N ASN A 37 10.69 -25.80 -50.64
CA ASN A 37 9.59 -26.57 -51.24
C ASN A 37 8.39 -25.68 -51.59
N GLU A 38 8.58 -24.77 -52.54
CA GLU A 38 7.48 -24.33 -53.39
C GLU A 38 7.21 -25.43 -54.43
N ASP A 39 6.50 -26.48 -54.03
CA ASP A 39 5.56 -27.16 -54.93
C ASP A 39 4.77 -28.24 -54.16
N ASN A 40 3.47 -28.02 -54.09
CA ASN A 40 2.42 -29.01 -53.80
C ASN A 40 2.49 -29.79 -52.48
N ALA A 41 1.72 -29.36 -51.47
CA ALA A 41 0.79 -30.26 -50.76
C ALA A 41 -0.10 -29.49 -49.77
N GLU A 42 -1.41 -29.59 -49.96
CA GLU A 42 -2.42 -29.42 -48.92
C GLU A 42 -2.15 -30.41 -47.77
N THR A 43 -1.28 -30.04 -46.84
CA THR A 43 -1.05 -30.83 -45.63
C THR A 43 -1.96 -30.31 -44.52
N LYS A 44 -3.14 -30.92 -44.42
CA LYS A 44 -3.96 -30.88 -43.22
C LYS A 44 -3.23 -31.67 -42.12
N MET A 45 -2.52 -30.96 -41.25
CA MET A 45 -2.03 -31.50 -39.97
C MET A 45 -2.74 -30.79 -38.82
N PRO A 46 -3.40 -31.53 -37.90
CA PRO A 46 -3.97 -30.99 -36.69
C PRO A 46 -2.87 -30.96 -35.63
N VAL A 47 -2.29 -29.79 -35.39
CA VAL A 47 -1.38 -29.60 -34.26
C VAL A 47 -1.97 -28.53 -33.37
N ALA A 48 -2.69 -29.01 -32.36
CA ALA A 48 -2.93 -28.28 -31.13
C ALA A 48 -1.60 -28.09 -30.40
N ILE A 49 -0.83 -27.08 -30.82
CA ILE A 49 0.14 -26.43 -29.95
C ILE A 49 -0.50 -25.10 -29.61
N ASP A 50 -0.97 -25.08 -28.37
CA ASP A 50 -1.49 -23.91 -27.69
C ASP A 50 -0.53 -22.77 -27.97
N SER A 51 -1.05 -21.83 -28.73
CA SER A 51 -0.34 -20.66 -29.13
C SER A 51 0.12 -19.92 -27.88
N TYR A 52 1.39 -20.03 -27.54
CA TYR A 52 2.16 -18.84 -27.17
C TYR A 52 2.24 -17.96 -28.41
N ARG A 53 1.07 -17.48 -28.85
CA ARG A 53 0.93 -16.12 -29.34
C ARG A 53 1.70 -15.34 -28.28
N THR A 54 2.93 -14.93 -28.60
CA THR A 54 3.34 -13.56 -28.37
C THR A 54 2.13 -12.77 -28.81
N SER A 55 1.26 -12.47 -27.83
CA SER A 55 0.12 -11.63 -28.05
C SER A 55 0.80 -10.32 -28.40
N ALA A 56 0.98 -10.08 -29.70
CA ALA A 56 0.96 -8.76 -30.25
C ALA A 56 -0.30 -8.19 -29.63
N TYR A 57 -0.10 -7.48 -28.51
CA TYR A 57 -1.16 -6.91 -27.72
C TYR A 57 -1.93 -6.13 -28.76
N LYS A 58 -3.11 -6.64 -29.13
CA LYS A 58 -4.03 -5.90 -29.98
C LYS A 58 -4.47 -4.75 -29.09
N ASN A 59 -3.62 -3.73 -29.00
CA ASN A 59 -3.91 -2.38 -28.57
C ASN A 59 -4.93 -1.87 -29.59
N SER A 60 -6.14 -2.41 -29.48
CA SER A 60 -7.35 -1.95 -30.16
C SER A 60 -7.82 -0.62 -29.56
N GLY A 61 -7.12 -0.12 -28.53
CA GLY A 61 -7.27 1.23 -28.02
C GLY A 61 -6.88 2.24 -29.08
N ARG A 62 -7.67 3.30 -29.18
CA ARG A 62 -7.42 4.43 -30.07
C ARG A 62 -6.02 4.99 -29.82
N ILE A 63 -5.25 5.16 -30.89
CA ILE A 63 -3.95 5.82 -30.87
C ILE A 63 -4.14 7.25 -30.33
N VAL A 64 -3.38 7.58 -29.30
CA VAL A 64 -3.33 8.91 -28.71
C VAL A 64 -2.14 9.65 -29.30
N THR A 65 -2.32 10.91 -29.68
CA THR A 65 -1.30 11.69 -30.40
C THR A 65 -0.36 12.46 -29.48
N SER A 66 -0.74 12.72 -28.22
CA SER A 66 0.06 13.49 -27.28
C SER A 66 -0.15 13.04 -25.83
N ALA A 67 0.84 13.31 -24.97
CA ALA A 67 0.75 13.04 -23.53
C ALA A 67 -0.45 13.73 -22.87
N GLN A 68 -0.81 14.94 -23.32
CA GLN A 68 -1.98 15.67 -22.81
C GLN A 68 -3.30 14.99 -23.25
N ASP A 69 -3.40 14.55 -24.51
CA ASP A 69 -4.56 13.79 -25.00
C ASP A 69 -4.71 12.46 -24.24
N ALA A 70 -3.61 11.83 -23.82
CA ALA A 70 -3.64 10.61 -23.03
C ALA A 70 -4.31 10.83 -21.66
N LEU A 71 -3.98 11.93 -20.99
CA LEU A 71 -4.58 12.31 -19.71
C LEU A 71 -6.06 12.69 -19.87
N ASN A 72 -6.39 13.46 -20.90
CA ASN A 72 -7.76 13.89 -21.16
C ASN A 72 -8.67 12.70 -21.48
N ARG A 73 -8.24 11.76 -22.34
CA ARG A 73 -9.05 10.60 -22.73
C ARG A 73 -9.20 9.56 -21.62
N SER A 74 -8.17 9.40 -20.80
CA SER A 74 -8.21 8.46 -19.67
C SER A 74 -9.06 8.94 -18.50
N ASN A 75 -9.43 10.23 -18.46
CA ASN A 75 -10.10 10.86 -17.32
C ASN A 75 -9.36 10.62 -15.99
N ALA A 76 -8.03 10.49 -16.03
CA ALA A 76 -7.21 10.26 -14.85
C ALA A 76 -7.21 11.48 -13.92
N LYS A 77 -7.73 11.31 -12.70
CA LYS A 77 -7.85 12.39 -11.71
C LYS A 77 -6.72 12.34 -10.68
N THR A 78 -6.35 11.14 -10.25
CA THR A 78 -5.33 10.96 -9.20
C THR A 78 -3.94 10.76 -9.78
N ASN A 79 -2.89 11.06 -9.01
CA ASN A 79 -1.50 10.89 -9.46
C ASN A 79 -1.19 9.46 -9.93
N PRO A 80 -1.60 8.38 -9.24
CA PRO A 80 -1.42 7.01 -9.72
C PRO A 80 -2.11 6.75 -11.07
N GLU A 81 -3.34 7.25 -11.25
CA GLU A 81 -4.07 7.11 -12.52
C GLU A 81 -3.35 7.84 -13.66
N LYS A 82 -2.85 9.06 -13.41
CA LYS A 82 -2.10 9.83 -14.39
C LYS A 82 -0.80 9.12 -14.78
N ILE A 83 -0.10 8.50 -13.82
CA ILE A 83 1.09 7.68 -14.07
C ILE A 83 0.77 6.51 -15.01
N VAL A 84 -0.34 5.79 -14.77
CA VAL A 84 -0.78 4.67 -15.62
C VAL A 84 -1.11 5.13 -17.04
N ALA A 85 -1.86 6.23 -17.17
CA ALA A 85 -2.25 6.79 -18.47
C ALA A 85 -1.02 7.18 -19.30
N LEU A 86 -0.04 7.85 -18.69
CA LEU A 86 1.21 8.22 -19.36
C LEU A 86 2.10 7.02 -19.66
N GLY A 87 2.17 6.03 -18.77
CA GLY A 87 2.87 4.76 -19.02
C GLY A 87 2.31 4.04 -20.24
N LYS A 88 0.97 3.97 -20.37
CA LYS A 88 0.33 3.39 -21.56
C LYS A 88 0.63 4.18 -22.84
N TYR A 89 0.67 5.51 -22.74
CA TYR A 89 1.04 6.37 -23.88
C TYR A 89 2.47 6.08 -24.35
N ILE A 90 3.45 5.97 -23.44
CA ILE A 90 4.84 5.63 -23.79
C ILE A 90 4.92 4.27 -24.50
N MET A 91 4.19 3.27 -24.00
CA MET A 91 4.16 1.93 -24.61
C MET A 91 3.51 1.90 -25.99
N GLN A 92 2.72 2.91 -26.36
CA GLN A 92 2.09 3.00 -27.67
C GLN A 92 3.13 3.23 -28.78
N ASP A 93 4.25 3.89 -28.46
CA ASP A 93 5.31 4.22 -29.41
C ASP A 93 6.26 3.03 -29.70
N GLY A 94 5.89 1.82 -29.27
CA GLY A 94 6.61 0.57 -29.58
C GLY A 94 7.43 -0.01 -28.42
N GLY A 95 7.38 0.59 -27.23
CA GLY A 95 8.02 0.07 -26.01
C GLY A 95 7.16 -0.98 -25.29
N ASN A 96 7.76 -2.10 -24.88
CA ASN A 96 7.10 -3.10 -24.02
C ASN A 96 7.14 -2.72 -22.52
N SER A 97 8.00 -1.78 -22.15
CA SER A 97 8.18 -1.27 -20.80
C SER A 97 8.53 0.20 -20.81
N PHE A 98 8.44 0.84 -19.65
CA PHE A 98 8.85 2.22 -19.44
C PHE A 98 9.56 2.37 -18.09
N THR A 99 10.33 3.45 -17.93
CA THR A 99 11.00 3.80 -16.68
C THR A 99 10.27 4.94 -15.95
N ALA A 100 10.55 5.07 -14.65
CA ALA A 100 10.02 6.17 -13.85
C ALA A 100 10.42 7.56 -14.38
N GLN A 101 11.61 7.68 -14.99
CA GLN A 101 12.13 8.94 -15.53
C GLN A 101 11.41 9.35 -16.81
N GLU A 102 11.09 8.39 -17.68
CA GLU A 102 10.30 8.62 -18.89
C GLU A 102 8.93 9.18 -18.54
N ILE A 103 8.22 8.59 -17.58
CA ILE A 103 6.92 9.10 -17.13
C ILE A 103 7.03 10.54 -16.63
N LYS A 104 8.04 10.85 -15.80
CA LYS A 104 8.26 12.23 -15.30
C LYS A 104 8.47 13.23 -16.43
N SER A 105 9.15 12.83 -17.51
CA SER A 105 9.31 13.67 -18.70
C SER A 105 7.97 13.90 -19.41
N GLN A 106 7.07 12.91 -19.43
CA GLN A 106 5.74 13.05 -20.03
C GLN A 106 4.83 13.97 -19.22
N PHE A 107 4.95 14.02 -17.88
CA PHE A 107 4.23 15.03 -17.07
C PHE A 107 4.57 16.45 -17.52
N HIS A 108 5.85 16.74 -17.75
CA HIS A 108 6.29 18.06 -18.23
C HIS A 108 5.76 18.36 -19.64
N ARG A 109 5.80 17.37 -20.55
CA ARG A 109 5.25 17.52 -21.91
C ARG A 109 3.73 17.74 -21.91
N ALA A 110 3.03 17.11 -20.98
CA ALA A 110 1.59 17.30 -20.77
C ALA A 110 1.24 18.61 -20.03
N ARG A 111 2.23 19.41 -19.62
CA ARG A 111 2.09 20.63 -18.80
C ARG A 111 1.39 20.38 -17.46
N GLU A 112 1.63 19.20 -16.89
CA GLU A 112 1.13 18.78 -15.58
C GLU A 112 2.27 18.73 -14.57
N ILE A 113 1.97 19.03 -13.30
CA ILE A 113 2.97 18.98 -12.24
C ILE A 113 3.23 17.52 -11.88
N ALA A 114 4.49 17.10 -11.98
CA ALA A 114 4.88 15.76 -11.56
C ALA A 114 4.62 15.56 -10.06
N PRO A 115 4.18 14.36 -9.62
CA PRO A 115 3.92 14.09 -8.21
C PRO A 115 5.14 14.34 -7.31
N LYS A 116 4.93 15.06 -6.19
CA LYS A 116 5.99 15.35 -5.20
C LYS A 116 6.63 14.06 -4.64
N ASN A 117 5.84 13.00 -4.47
CA ASN A 117 6.33 11.68 -4.07
C ASN A 117 5.96 10.63 -5.13
N PHE A 118 6.63 10.73 -6.28
CA PHE A 118 6.42 9.84 -7.42
C PHE A 118 6.54 8.35 -7.07
N SER A 119 7.52 7.97 -6.25
CA SER A 119 7.72 6.56 -5.85
C SER A 119 6.52 6.02 -5.06
N ARG A 120 5.95 6.81 -4.15
CA ARG A 120 4.71 6.43 -3.44
C ARG A 120 3.55 6.20 -4.41
N ASP A 121 3.33 7.12 -5.35
CA ASP A 121 2.18 7.04 -6.26
C ASP A 121 2.35 5.91 -7.30
N LEU A 122 3.58 5.65 -7.76
CA LEU A 122 3.89 4.49 -8.60
C LEU A 122 3.65 3.18 -7.84
N ASN A 123 4.13 3.07 -6.60
CA ASN A 123 3.90 1.91 -5.75
C ASN A 123 2.40 1.70 -5.47
N CYS A 124 1.61 2.77 -5.38
CA CYS A 124 0.16 2.66 -5.32
C CYS A 124 -0.40 2.01 -6.60
N ALA A 125 -0.01 2.46 -7.79
CA ALA A 125 -0.44 1.84 -9.05
C ALA A 125 -0.01 0.37 -9.18
N ILE A 126 1.20 0.03 -8.72
CA ILE A 126 1.68 -1.37 -8.67
C ILE A 126 0.81 -2.21 -7.72
N ARG A 127 0.52 -1.70 -6.52
CA ARG A 127 -0.31 -2.39 -5.53
C ARG A 127 -1.74 -2.63 -6.02
N GLU A 128 -2.33 -1.69 -6.76
CA GLU A 128 -3.65 -1.88 -7.39
C GLU A 128 -3.59 -2.87 -8.58
N GLY A 129 -2.37 -3.28 -8.99
CA GLY A 129 -2.11 -4.19 -10.10
C GLY A 129 -2.38 -3.56 -11.47
N TRP A 130 -2.27 -2.23 -11.57
CA TRP A 130 -2.40 -1.47 -12.82
C TRP A 130 -1.10 -1.44 -13.61
N ILE A 131 0.01 -1.39 -12.87
CA ILE A 131 1.38 -1.48 -13.35
C ILE A 131 1.99 -2.71 -12.70
N ASP A 132 2.91 -3.34 -13.39
CA ASP A 132 3.76 -4.38 -12.83
C ASP A 132 5.22 -4.16 -13.24
N GLU A 133 6.15 -4.74 -12.48
CA GLU A 133 7.59 -4.56 -12.68
C GLU A 133 8.16 -5.80 -13.39
N ALA A 134 8.69 -5.60 -14.61
CA ALA A 134 9.29 -6.69 -15.38
C ALA A 134 10.75 -6.94 -14.95
N THR A 135 11.51 -5.86 -14.76
CA THR A 135 12.86 -5.87 -14.19
C THR A 135 13.01 -4.65 -13.27
N PRO A 136 13.95 -4.66 -12.30
CA PRO A 136 14.14 -3.54 -11.38
C PRO A 136 14.24 -2.19 -12.11
N GLY A 137 13.23 -1.33 -11.95
CA GLY A 137 13.15 -0.02 -12.59
C GLY A 137 12.48 0.05 -13.97
N ASN A 138 12.09 -1.08 -14.56
CA ASN A 138 11.32 -1.17 -15.80
C ASN A 138 9.93 -1.74 -15.54
N TYR A 139 8.92 -0.97 -15.91
CA TYR A 139 7.53 -1.22 -15.59
C TYR A 139 6.71 -1.42 -16.86
N TYR A 140 5.61 -2.15 -16.77
CA TYR A 140 4.66 -2.34 -17.87
C TYR A 140 3.22 -2.22 -17.36
N ILE A 141 2.28 -1.90 -18.26
CA ILE A 141 0.86 -1.82 -17.93
C ILE A 141 0.22 -3.21 -18.00
N THR A 142 -0.52 -3.59 -16.97
CA THR A 142 -1.20 -4.89 -16.93
C THR A 142 -2.49 -4.90 -17.77
N ASN A 143 -3.00 -6.10 -18.06
CA ASN A 143 -4.25 -6.28 -18.80
C ASN A 143 -5.50 -5.70 -18.12
N LYS A 144 -5.45 -5.39 -16.82
CA LYS A 144 -6.59 -4.82 -16.08
C LYS A 144 -7.03 -3.44 -16.58
N ILE A 145 -6.12 -2.73 -17.24
CA ILE A 145 -6.32 -1.36 -17.73
C ILE A 145 -6.25 -1.31 -19.27
N ASN A 146 -6.51 -2.44 -19.93
CA ASN A 146 -6.74 -2.42 -21.37
C ASN A 146 -7.97 -1.57 -21.68
N GLY A 147 -7.84 -0.69 -22.68
CA GLY A 147 -8.92 0.24 -23.07
C GLY A 147 -8.95 1.58 -22.32
N ILE A 148 -7.89 1.94 -21.58
CA ILE A 148 -7.81 3.24 -20.89
C ILE A 148 -8.09 4.47 -21.78
N PHE A 149 -7.87 4.37 -23.09
CA PHE A 149 -8.11 5.46 -24.05
C PHE A 149 -9.45 5.36 -24.80
N ASP A 150 -10.34 4.45 -24.41
CA ASP A 150 -11.64 4.25 -25.07
C ASP A 150 -12.67 5.32 -24.69
N GLY A 151 -12.33 6.26 -23.80
CA GLY A 151 -13.14 7.41 -23.38
C GLY A 151 -14.23 7.09 -22.35
N ASN A 152 -14.76 5.86 -22.38
CA ASN A 152 -15.71 5.35 -21.38
C ASN A 152 -15.03 4.59 -20.24
N PHE A 153 -13.71 4.42 -20.30
CA PHE A 153 -12.96 3.75 -19.25
C PHE A 153 -13.08 4.52 -17.93
N LYS A 154 -13.32 3.77 -16.85
CA LYS A 154 -13.26 4.29 -15.49
C LYS A 154 -12.26 3.43 -14.76
N PHE A 155 -11.27 4.07 -14.14
CA PHE A 155 -10.38 3.37 -13.24
C PHE A 155 -11.25 2.64 -12.21
N PRO A 156 -11.02 1.34 -11.98
CA PRO A 156 -11.66 0.67 -10.86
C PRO A 156 -11.32 1.53 -9.66
N LYS A 157 -12.33 1.91 -8.86
CA LYS A 157 -12.09 2.69 -7.65
C LYS A 157 -10.98 1.93 -6.92
N ALA A 158 -9.79 2.54 -6.84
CA ALA A 158 -8.62 1.95 -6.17
C ALA A 158 -9.20 1.32 -4.95
N GLY A 159 -9.12 -0.02 -4.90
CA GLY A 159 -10.02 -0.79 -4.09
C GLY A 159 -10.03 -0.07 -2.76
N SER A 160 -11.19 0.18 -2.20
CA SER A 160 -11.19 0.02 -0.77
C SER A 160 -10.87 -1.47 -0.56
N HIS A 161 -9.62 -1.92 -0.84
CA HIS A 161 -8.70 -2.27 0.21
C HIS A 161 -9.08 -1.36 1.35
N VAL A 162 -10.14 -1.82 2.04
CA VAL A 162 -10.31 -1.78 3.46
C VAL A 162 -8.91 -1.56 3.89
N SER A 163 -8.58 -0.29 4.18
CA SER A 163 -7.40 0.00 4.94
C SER A 163 -7.50 -1.10 5.96
N ARG A 164 -6.58 -2.07 5.91
CA ARG A 164 -6.40 -2.93 7.06
C ARG A 164 -5.93 -1.86 8.05
N THR A 165 -6.89 -1.12 8.61
CA THR A 165 -6.94 -0.55 9.94
C THR A 165 -6.43 -1.74 10.66
N ARG A 166 -5.10 -1.77 10.83
CA ARG A 166 -4.33 -2.87 11.40
C ARG A 166 -5.25 -3.35 12.48
N SER A 167 -5.96 -4.48 12.25
CA SER A 167 -7.21 -4.74 12.97
C SER A 167 -6.82 -4.56 14.39
N ALA A 168 -7.28 -3.47 15.03
CA ALA A 168 -6.61 -2.89 16.17
C ALA A 168 -6.37 -4.06 17.08
N ASN A 169 -5.09 -4.49 17.18
CA ASN A 169 -4.70 -5.85 17.58
C ASN A 169 -5.70 -6.20 18.65
N LYS A 170 -6.63 -7.13 18.35
CA LYS A 170 -7.74 -7.46 19.24
C LYS A 170 -6.99 -8.00 20.44
N ALA A 171 -6.65 -7.08 21.35
CA ALA A 171 -5.74 -7.33 22.44
C ALA A 171 -6.40 -8.51 23.10
N THR A 172 -5.64 -9.61 23.16
CA THR A 172 -6.10 -10.89 23.69
C THR A 172 -7.05 -10.58 24.84
N LYS A 173 -8.34 -10.87 24.62
CA LYS A 173 -9.42 -10.51 25.56
C LYS A 173 -9.25 -11.20 26.92
N GLU A 174 -8.27 -12.09 27.01
CA GLU A 174 -7.87 -12.78 28.22
C GLU A 174 -7.58 -11.77 29.32
N LYS A 175 -8.40 -11.87 30.37
CA LYS A 175 -8.29 -11.11 31.59
C LYS A 175 -6.89 -11.33 32.18
N PRO A 176 -6.06 -10.28 32.32
CA PRO A 176 -4.74 -10.41 32.93
C PRO A 176 -4.81 -11.07 34.31
N GLU A 177 -3.84 -11.93 34.64
CA GLU A 177 -3.78 -12.65 35.92
C GLU A 177 -3.91 -11.72 37.14
N VAL A 178 -3.38 -10.51 37.03
CA VAL A 178 -3.43 -9.45 38.06
C VAL A 178 -4.86 -9.04 38.43
N PHE A 179 -5.84 -9.28 37.55
CA PHE A 179 -7.24 -8.96 37.80
C PHE A 179 -8.10 -10.18 38.09
N SER A 180 -7.54 -11.40 38.11
CA SER A 180 -8.30 -12.64 38.25
C SER A 180 -9.22 -12.66 39.47
N GLU A 181 -8.78 -12.04 40.58
CA GLU A 181 -9.52 -11.94 41.84
C GLU A 181 -10.66 -10.89 41.84
N ILE A 182 -10.71 -9.99 40.86
CA ILE A 182 -11.69 -8.91 40.79
C ILE A 182 -12.82 -9.32 39.85
N ASP A 183 -14.02 -9.57 40.37
CA ASP A 183 -15.16 -9.97 39.54
C ASP A 183 -15.82 -8.77 38.84
N GLU A 184 -15.94 -7.64 39.54
CA GLU A 184 -16.65 -6.46 39.07
C GLU A 184 -15.73 -5.22 38.92
N PHE A 185 -15.79 -4.57 37.76
CA PHE A 185 -15.05 -3.34 37.47
C PHE A 185 -16.02 -2.15 37.48
N SER A 186 -16.25 -1.58 38.67
CA SER A 186 -17.07 -0.38 38.77
C SER A 186 -16.34 0.84 38.18
N PRO A 187 -16.97 1.62 37.27
CA PRO A 187 -16.42 2.89 36.78
C PRO A 187 -16.49 4.01 37.82
N GLN A 188 -17.17 3.77 38.95
CA GLN A 188 -17.36 4.71 40.05
C GLN A 188 -16.56 4.26 41.27
N ILE A 189 -15.69 5.14 41.75
CA ILE A 189 -14.92 4.94 42.98
C ILE A 189 -15.20 6.12 43.91
N GLU A 190 -15.40 5.83 45.20
CA GLU A 190 -15.72 6.85 46.19
C GLU A 190 -14.65 7.95 46.25
N GLY A 191 -15.08 9.20 46.10
CA GLY A 191 -14.21 10.38 46.19
C GLY A 191 -13.44 10.78 44.92
N ILE A 192 -13.66 10.10 43.78
CA ILE A 192 -12.98 10.38 42.50
C ILE A 192 -14.01 10.53 41.37
N PRO A 193 -13.75 11.35 40.33
CA PRO A 193 -14.65 11.44 39.18
C PRO A 193 -14.83 10.07 38.50
N ASP A 194 -16.03 9.85 37.97
CA ASP A 194 -16.34 8.70 37.13
C ASP A 194 -15.33 8.60 35.97
N TYR A 195 -14.86 7.38 35.69
CA TYR A 195 -13.93 7.11 34.59
C TYR A 195 -14.39 7.73 33.27
N ALA A 196 -15.70 7.70 32.97
CA ALA A 196 -16.25 8.26 31.74
C ALA A 196 -16.11 9.79 31.65
N LYS A 197 -15.98 10.50 32.79
CA LYS A 197 -15.82 11.96 32.85
C LYS A 197 -14.36 12.40 32.69
N MET A 198 -13.41 11.47 32.64
CA MET A 198 -11.98 11.80 32.46
C MET A 198 -11.71 12.37 31.07
N LYS A 199 -11.30 13.65 31.03
CA LYS A 199 -11.11 14.45 29.81
C LYS A 199 -9.91 14.00 28.99
N THR A 200 -8.81 13.62 29.63
CA THR A 200 -7.57 13.24 28.94
C THR A 200 -7.26 11.76 29.11
N GLU A 201 -6.56 11.18 28.13
CA GLU A 201 -6.03 9.81 28.24
C GLU A 201 -5.06 9.67 29.42
N ALA A 202 -4.38 10.75 29.82
CA ALA A 202 -3.48 10.76 30.95
C ALA A 202 -4.22 10.55 32.27
N ASP A 203 -5.31 11.30 32.48
CA ASP A 203 -6.14 11.19 33.69
C ASP A 203 -6.80 9.80 33.78
N ARG A 204 -7.20 9.21 32.64
CA ARG A 204 -7.70 7.83 32.57
C ARG A 204 -6.66 6.80 33.01
N VAL A 205 -5.41 6.97 32.60
CA VAL A 205 -4.31 6.10 33.06
C VAL A 205 -4.09 6.26 34.56
N LEU A 206 -4.16 7.49 35.08
CA LEU A 206 -4.01 7.75 36.51
C LEU A 206 -5.16 7.12 37.32
N TRP A 207 -6.41 7.23 36.84
CA TRP A 207 -7.57 6.56 37.42
C TRP A 207 -7.40 5.04 37.45
N ALA A 208 -6.92 4.43 36.37
CA ALA A 208 -6.68 2.98 36.30
C ALA A 208 -5.65 2.52 37.34
N LEU A 209 -4.62 3.34 37.61
CA LEU A 209 -3.63 3.07 38.66
C LEU A 209 -4.22 3.24 40.07
N TYR A 210 -5.13 4.21 40.27
CA TYR A 210 -5.86 4.36 41.52
C TYR A 210 -6.75 3.14 41.80
N PHE A 211 -7.51 2.70 40.81
CA PHE A 211 -8.32 1.49 40.89
C PHE A 211 -7.49 0.27 41.31
N ALA A 212 -6.30 0.10 40.71
CA ALA A 212 -5.39 -0.98 41.08
C ALA A 212 -4.95 -0.88 42.55
N LYS A 213 -4.57 0.32 43.02
CA LYS A 213 -4.18 0.54 44.41
C LYS A 213 -5.31 0.19 45.39
N ASN A 214 -6.54 0.59 45.09
CA ASN A 214 -7.72 0.31 45.94
C ASN A 214 -8.06 -1.19 46.04
N ASN A 215 -7.65 -1.98 45.04
CA ASN A 215 -7.78 -3.42 45.01
C ASN A 215 -6.49 -4.16 45.45
N ASN A 216 -5.62 -3.50 46.22
CA ASN A 216 -4.34 -4.04 46.72
C ASN A 216 -3.36 -4.52 45.63
N ILE A 217 -3.46 -4.01 44.41
CA ILE A 217 -2.53 -4.31 43.32
C ILE A 217 -1.39 -3.29 43.35
N ASN A 218 -0.17 -3.78 43.61
CA ASN A 218 1.03 -2.95 43.78
C ASN A 218 1.48 -2.19 42.53
N GLY A 219 0.91 -2.45 41.35
CA GLY A 219 1.18 -1.71 40.13
C GLY A 219 0.69 -2.44 38.89
N LEU A 220 0.53 -1.70 37.79
CA LEU A 220 0.02 -2.26 36.54
C LEU A 220 1.05 -2.18 35.41
N LYS A 221 1.12 -3.24 34.60
CA LYS A 221 1.81 -3.21 33.30
C LYS A 221 0.97 -2.43 32.29
N THR A 222 1.60 -1.89 31.26
CA THR A 222 0.91 -1.13 30.19
C THR A 222 -0.18 -1.95 29.48
N SER A 223 0.01 -3.26 29.31
CA SER A 223 -1.00 -4.17 28.77
C SER A 223 -2.23 -4.30 29.68
N ALA A 224 -2.02 -4.39 31.00
CA ALA A 224 -3.11 -4.48 31.97
C ALA A 224 -3.93 -3.18 32.04
N ILE A 225 -3.26 -2.02 31.94
CA ILE A 225 -3.94 -0.71 31.85
C ILE A 225 -4.77 -0.61 30.55
N ALA A 226 -4.21 -1.04 29.41
CA ALA A 226 -4.94 -1.04 28.14
C ALA A 226 -6.18 -1.94 28.21
N TRP A 227 -6.06 -3.12 28.84
CA TRP A 227 -7.18 -4.03 29.04
C TRP A 227 -8.25 -3.41 29.95
N LEU A 228 -7.86 -2.88 31.12
CA LEU A 228 -8.79 -2.28 32.08
C LEU A 228 -9.54 -1.08 31.48
N THR A 229 -8.83 -0.18 30.80
CA THR A 229 -9.46 0.99 30.16
C THR A 229 -10.40 0.61 29.02
N ASN A 230 -10.14 -0.51 28.35
CA ASN A 230 -11.03 -1.04 27.33
C ASN A 230 -12.30 -1.66 27.94
N GLU A 231 -12.20 -2.36 29.06
CA GLU A 231 -13.35 -2.91 29.78
C GLU A 231 -14.29 -1.81 30.29
N LEU A 232 -13.74 -0.65 30.65
CA LEU A 232 -14.50 0.52 31.10
C LEU A 232 -15.08 1.37 29.94
N GLY A 233 -14.97 0.91 28.69
CA GLY A 233 -15.64 1.52 27.52
C GLY A 233 -14.95 2.74 26.91
N ASN A 234 -13.75 3.12 27.37
CA ASN A 234 -13.05 4.34 26.95
C ASN A 234 -11.56 4.07 26.72
N ALA A 235 -11.29 3.01 25.96
CA ALA A 235 -9.98 2.40 25.75
C ALA A 235 -8.86 3.40 25.45
N VAL A 236 -7.75 3.29 26.18
CA VAL A 236 -6.52 4.03 25.90
C VAL A 236 -5.58 3.12 25.11
N ASP A 237 -5.15 3.54 23.91
CA ASP A 237 -4.21 2.75 23.10
C ASP A 237 -2.93 2.50 23.90
N SER A 238 -2.48 1.24 23.95
CA SER A 238 -1.22 0.85 24.60
C SER A 238 0.00 1.70 24.20
N LYS A 239 0.03 2.23 22.97
CA LYS A 239 1.08 3.16 22.50
C LYS A 239 1.03 4.51 23.21
N ASN A 240 -0.17 4.96 23.57
CA ASN A 240 -0.40 6.23 24.23
C ASN A 240 -0.21 6.13 25.75
N ILE A 241 -0.40 4.96 26.37
CA ILE A 241 -0.22 4.77 27.83
C ILE A 241 1.17 5.22 28.30
N SER A 242 2.23 4.86 27.57
CA SER A 242 3.60 5.27 27.91
C SER A 242 3.84 6.78 27.76
N ARG A 243 3.07 7.46 26.90
CA ARG A 243 3.11 8.92 26.71
C ARG A 243 2.30 9.62 27.81
N ALA A 244 1.10 9.12 28.10
CA ALA A 244 0.23 9.54 29.19
C ALA A 244 0.90 9.40 30.57
N ALA A 245 1.58 8.28 30.83
CA ALA A 245 2.33 8.09 32.08
C ALA A 245 3.47 9.12 32.22
N ARG A 246 4.12 9.48 31.10
CA ARG A 246 5.20 10.48 31.10
C ARG A 246 4.71 11.89 31.44
N SER A 247 3.51 12.29 31.03
CA SER A 247 2.97 13.62 31.39
C SER A 247 2.72 13.75 32.90
N HIS A 248 2.25 12.68 33.56
CA HIS A 248 2.06 12.67 35.02
C HIS A 248 3.34 12.46 35.83
N ARG A 249 4.38 11.89 35.21
CA ARG A 249 5.69 11.73 35.86
C ARG A 249 6.33 13.09 36.19
N ALA A 250 6.15 14.10 35.34
CA ALA A 250 6.65 15.45 35.59
C ALA A 250 6.08 16.08 36.88
N GLY A 251 4.84 15.73 37.24
CA GLY A 251 4.19 16.18 38.47
C GLY A 251 4.36 15.22 39.66
N ASN A 252 5.27 14.24 39.59
CA ASN A 252 5.44 13.19 40.60
C ASN A 252 4.15 12.44 40.96
N ARG A 253 3.20 12.30 40.02
CA ARG A 253 1.90 11.64 40.22
C ARG A 253 1.92 10.13 39.95
N ILE A 254 2.92 9.68 39.18
CA ILE A 254 3.12 8.28 38.82
C ILE A 254 4.59 7.92 39.02
N ASN A 255 4.84 6.75 39.60
CA ASN A 255 6.15 6.12 39.67
C ASN A 255 6.23 4.94 38.70
N HIS A 256 7.38 4.74 38.07
CA HIS A 256 7.65 3.63 37.15
C HIS A 256 8.75 2.75 37.72
N SER A 257 8.39 1.52 38.13
CA SER A 257 9.35 0.52 38.61
C SER A 257 10.20 0.02 37.45
N THR A 258 11.52 0.17 37.54
CA THR A 258 12.47 -0.37 36.55
C THR A 258 12.56 -1.89 36.61
N ASN A 259 12.35 -2.48 37.78
CA ASN A 259 12.50 -3.91 38.01
C ASN A 259 11.32 -4.67 37.38
N ASP A 260 10.09 -4.25 37.68
CA ASP A 260 8.88 -4.98 37.29
C ASP A 260 8.23 -4.42 36.02
N LYS A 261 8.71 -3.27 35.53
CA LYS A 261 8.11 -2.48 34.44
C LYS A 261 6.63 -2.15 34.69
N THR A 262 6.29 -1.94 35.96
CA THR A 262 4.95 -1.58 36.41
C THR A 262 4.87 -0.08 36.71
N LEU A 263 3.70 0.48 36.46
CA LEU A 263 3.33 1.83 36.84
C LEU A 263 2.57 1.80 38.17
N ARG A 264 2.85 2.75 39.05
CA ARG A 264 2.22 2.90 40.38
C ARG A 264 1.77 4.34 40.57
N ILE A 265 0.60 4.54 41.15
CA ILE A 265 0.16 5.88 41.55
C ILE A 265 0.92 6.31 42.82
N THR A 266 1.21 7.60 42.96
CA THR A 266 1.79 8.20 44.17
C THR A 266 0.71 8.97 44.95
N GLU A 267 1.01 9.36 46.18
CA GLU A 267 0.11 10.19 47.00
C GLU A 267 -0.30 11.50 46.30
N ASN A 268 0.62 12.14 45.57
CA ASN A 268 0.33 13.33 44.77
C ASN A 268 -0.64 13.05 43.61
N GLY A 269 -0.58 11.85 43.03
CA GLY A 269 -1.54 11.42 42.00
C GLY A 269 -2.94 11.22 42.57
N GLU A 270 -3.03 10.69 43.80
CA GLU A 270 -4.30 10.50 44.51
C GLU A 270 -4.93 11.83 44.89
N ALA A 271 -4.14 12.77 45.42
CA ALA A 271 -4.59 14.11 45.73
C ALA A 271 -5.14 14.83 44.49
N PHE A 272 -4.45 14.73 43.35
CA PHE A 272 -4.90 15.32 42.10
C PHE A 272 -6.24 14.75 41.61
N LEU A 273 -6.44 13.43 41.72
CA LEU A 273 -7.72 12.82 41.33
C LEU A 273 -8.87 13.27 42.24
N LYS A 274 -8.62 13.44 43.54
CA LYS A 274 -9.62 13.95 44.49
C LYS A 274 -9.94 15.43 44.29
N GLU A 275 -8.95 16.23 43.92
CA GLU A 275 -9.12 17.66 43.60
C GLU A 275 -9.99 17.86 42.36
N MET A 276 -9.81 17.02 41.32
CA MET A 276 -10.67 17.03 40.13
C MET A 276 -12.15 16.74 40.45
N THR A 277 -12.45 16.03 41.54
CA THR A 277 -13.83 15.79 41.98
C THR A 277 -14.50 17.06 42.49
N VAL A 278 -13.74 17.98 43.09
CA VAL A 278 -14.25 19.22 43.69
C VAL A 278 -14.55 20.27 42.61
N GLU A 279 -13.76 20.35 41.55
CA GLU A 279 -13.96 21.32 40.46
C GLU A 279 -15.09 20.96 39.49
N GLY A 280 -15.63 19.73 39.56
CA GLY A 280 -16.62 19.19 38.63
C GLY A 280 -18.06 19.10 39.15
N VAL A 281 -18.34 19.66 40.33
CA VAL A 281 -19.69 19.81 40.93
C VAL A 281 -20.10 21.27 40.82
#